data_AF-A0A7K4QB77-F1
#
_entry.id   AF-A0A7K4QB77-F1
#
_cell.length_a   1.000
_cell.length_b   1.000
_cell.length_c   1.000
_cell.angle_alpha   90.00
_cell.angle_beta   90.00
_cell.angle_gamma   90.00
#
_symmetry.space_group_name_H-M   'P 1'
#
loop_
_entity.id
_entity.type
_entity.pdbx_description
1 polymer ?
#
loop_
_entity_poly.entity_id
_entity_poly.type
_entity_poly.pdbx_seq_one_letter_code
_entity_poly.pdbx_strand_id
1 'polypeptide(L)'
;MQHRFFAGIDWLDVVQRKVRPRPRPRPPGVTPWHSPGARPRPPQLVPPFRPQVTSEADTRYFDEEFTAQSITVTPPERCELLDSPDCDHQTHFPQFSYSASIRE
;
A
#
# COMPACT_ATOMS: atom_id res chain seq x y z
N MET A 1 -3.94 3.07 20.54
CA MET A 1 -3.20 4.23 20.02
C MET A 1 -3.61 5.53 20.73
N GLN A 2 -3.29 5.69 22.02
CA GLN A 2 -3.75 6.83 22.85
C GLN A 2 -2.62 7.80 23.23
N HIS A 3 -1.40 7.57 22.73
CA HIS A 3 -0.26 8.43 23.02
C HIS A 3 -0.50 9.85 22.48
N ARG A 4 -0.11 10.88 23.26
CA ARG A 4 -0.35 12.30 22.94
C ARG A 4 0.15 12.72 21.56
N PHE A 5 1.22 12.08 21.08
CA PHE A 5 1.75 12.28 19.72
C PHE A 5 0.68 12.06 18.63
N PHE A 6 -0.23 11.10 18.82
CA PHE A 6 -1.29 10.75 17.85
C PHE A 6 -2.67 11.33 18.22
N ALA A 7 -2.75 12.29 19.13
CA ALA A 7 -4.04 12.79 19.65
C ALA A 7 -4.96 13.40 18.56
N GLY A 8 -4.41 13.80 17.42
CA GLY A 8 -5.18 14.31 16.27
C GLY A 8 -5.55 13.26 15.22
N ILE A 9 -5.13 12.00 15.39
CA ILE A 9 -5.33 10.93 14.41
C ILE A 9 -6.63 10.18 14.71
N ASP A 10 -7.54 10.17 13.74
CA ASP A 10 -8.66 9.24 13.71
C ASP A 10 -8.20 7.92 13.07
N TRP A 11 -8.11 6.88 13.88
CA TRP A 11 -7.66 5.56 13.42
C TRP A 11 -8.63 4.89 12.46
N LEU A 12 -9.91 5.26 12.48
CA LEU A 12 -10.85 4.79 11.48
C LEU A 12 -10.52 5.36 10.10
N ASP A 13 -10.12 6.64 10.02
CA ASP A 13 -9.69 7.24 8.76
C ASP A 13 -8.37 6.63 8.26
N VAL A 14 -7.46 6.23 9.17
CA VAL A 14 -6.21 5.53 8.82
C VAL A 14 -6.52 4.18 8.16
N VAL A 15 -7.36 3.36 8.80
CA VAL A 15 -7.75 2.03 8.28
C VAL A 15 -8.49 2.16 6.95
N GLN A 16 -9.36 3.15 6.83
CA GLN A 16 -10.17 3.37 5.63
C GLN A 16 -9.42 4.12 4.52
N ARG A 17 -8.14 4.47 4.71
CA ARG A 17 -7.34 5.28 3.77
C ARG A 17 -8.08 6.53 3.29
N LYS A 18 -8.86 7.17 4.18
CA LYS A 18 -9.72 8.31 3.82
C LYS A 18 -8.88 9.56 3.62
N VAL A 19 -8.54 9.83 2.37
CA VAL A 19 -7.99 11.11 1.93
C VAL A 19 -9.10 12.15 2.05
N ARG A 20 -9.08 12.93 3.13
CA ARG A 20 -10.00 14.06 3.26
C ARG A 20 -9.63 15.12 2.20
N PRO A 21 -10.56 15.56 1.34
CA PRO A 21 -10.28 16.62 0.38
C PRO A 21 -9.85 17.91 1.11
N ARG A 22 -8.89 18.65 0.53
CA ARG A 22 -8.62 20.01 0.98
C ARG A 22 -9.94 20.80 0.96
N PRO A 23 -10.34 21.45 2.07
CA PRO A 23 -11.53 22.28 2.06
C PRO A 23 -11.36 23.37 1.00
N ARG A 24 -12.42 23.64 0.24
CA ARG A 24 -12.45 24.73 -0.74
C ARG A 24 -11.97 26.02 -0.07
N PRO A 25 -11.17 26.86 -0.77
CA PRO A 25 -10.86 28.19 -0.28
C PRO A 25 -12.16 28.88 0.11
N ARG A 26 -12.20 29.46 1.33
CA ARG A 26 -13.38 30.24 1.73
C ARG A 26 -13.53 31.41 0.76
N PRO A 27 -14.76 31.74 0.33
CA PRO A 27 -14.98 32.95 -0.45
C PRO A 27 -14.47 34.17 0.35
N PRO A 28 -13.83 35.14 -0.33
CA PRO A 28 -13.39 36.36 0.33
C PRO A 28 -14.60 37.09 0.94
N GLY A 29 -14.48 37.55 2.18
CA GLY A 29 -15.51 38.34 2.87
C GLY A 29 -16.25 37.65 4.03
N VAL A 30 -15.99 36.37 4.32
CA VAL A 30 -16.55 35.71 5.51
C VAL A 30 -15.58 35.88 6.69
N THR A 31 -15.92 36.78 7.61
CA THR A 31 -15.18 36.93 8.87
C THR A 31 -15.24 35.63 9.68
N PRO A 32 -14.12 35.17 10.28
CA PRO A 32 -14.14 34.00 11.14
C PRO A 32 -14.95 34.33 12.41
N TRP A 33 -16.13 33.75 12.54
CA TRP A 33 -16.75 33.62 13.86
C TRP A 33 -15.86 32.68 14.69
N HIS A 34 -15.09 33.23 15.61
CA HIS A 34 -14.37 32.45 16.61
C HIS A 34 -15.38 31.99 17.67
N SER A 35 -16.05 30.87 17.43
CA SER A 35 -16.77 30.18 18.52
C SER A 35 -15.72 29.70 19.54
N PRO A 36 -15.79 30.13 20.81
CA PRO A 36 -14.94 29.57 21.86
C PRO A 36 -15.38 28.11 22.05
N GLY A 37 -14.54 27.17 21.62
CA GLY A 37 -14.86 25.73 21.68
C GLY A 37 -14.72 24.98 20.35
N ALA A 38 -14.37 25.65 19.24
CA ALA A 38 -14.06 24.96 18.00
C ALA A 38 -12.81 24.07 18.17
N ARG A 39 -13.01 22.75 18.30
CA ARG A 39 -11.91 21.76 18.27
C ARG A 39 -11.07 22.00 17.00
N PRO A 40 -9.71 21.98 17.10
CA PRO A 40 -8.86 21.97 15.94
C PRO A 40 -9.31 20.85 15.01
N ARG A 41 -9.53 21.17 13.72
CA ARG A 41 -9.91 20.14 12.76
C ARG A 41 -8.77 19.12 12.68
N PRO A 42 -9.08 17.81 12.69
CA PRO A 42 -8.06 16.80 12.61
C PRO A 42 -7.24 16.97 11.31
N PRO A 43 -5.91 16.74 11.34
CA PRO A 43 -5.09 16.75 10.15
C PRO A 43 -5.69 15.81 9.09
N GLN A 44 -5.75 16.29 7.84
CA GLN A 44 -6.17 15.44 6.72
C GLN A 44 -5.13 14.34 6.55
N LEU A 45 -5.56 13.08 6.55
CA LEU A 45 -4.70 11.91 6.36
C LEU A 45 -4.30 11.73 4.89
N VAL A 46 -3.76 12.78 4.28
CA VAL A 46 -3.14 12.69 2.96
C VAL A 46 -1.70 12.22 3.17
N PRO A 47 -1.23 11.15 2.51
CA PRO A 47 0.18 10.81 2.51
C PRO A 47 1.01 12.03 2.11
N PRO A 48 2.05 12.40 2.87
CA PRO A 48 2.86 13.59 2.59
C PRO A 48 3.63 13.47 1.26
N PHE A 49 3.78 12.25 0.78
CA PHE A 49 4.47 11.91 -0.45
C PHE A 49 3.55 11.03 -1.32
N ARG A 50 3.44 11.39 -2.60
CA ARG A 50 2.80 10.58 -3.63
C ARG A 50 3.88 10.20 -4.67
N PRO A 51 4.21 8.90 -4.81
CA PRO A 51 5.11 8.43 -5.86
C PRO A 51 4.67 8.93 -7.24
N GLN A 52 5.60 9.51 -7.99
CA GLN A 52 5.38 9.96 -9.36
C GLN A 52 5.86 8.85 -10.30
N VAL A 53 4.98 7.89 -10.61
CA VAL A 53 5.27 6.80 -11.55
C VAL A 53 4.72 7.15 -12.94
N THR A 54 5.43 6.75 -14.00
CA THR A 54 5.03 6.99 -15.39
C THR A 54 4.33 5.80 -16.04
N SER A 55 4.49 4.60 -15.48
CA SER A 55 3.90 3.35 -15.98
C SER A 55 3.71 2.34 -14.85
N GLU A 56 2.96 1.27 -15.11
CA GLU A 56 2.76 0.16 -14.16
C GLU A 56 4.08 -0.53 -13.79
N ALA A 57 4.99 -0.72 -14.77
CA ALA A 57 6.29 -1.34 -14.58
C ALA A 57 7.41 -0.35 -14.19
N ASP A 58 7.08 0.84 -13.70
CA ASP A 58 8.08 1.86 -13.32
C ASP A 58 8.76 1.50 -12.00
N THR A 59 10.08 1.27 -12.04
CA THR A 59 10.88 0.83 -10.90
C THR A 59 11.73 1.94 -10.26
N ARG A 60 11.48 3.23 -10.55
CA ARG A 60 12.33 4.35 -10.07
C ARG A 60 12.47 4.52 -8.55
N TYR A 61 11.61 3.86 -7.77
CA TYR A 61 11.64 3.87 -6.31
C TYR A 61 12.24 2.57 -5.72
N PHE A 62 12.83 1.73 -6.58
CA PHE A 62 13.65 0.57 -6.25
C PHE A 62 15.11 0.85 -6.62
N ASP A 63 16.06 0.23 -5.92
CA ASP A 63 17.47 0.47 -6.19
C ASP A 63 17.90 -0.09 -7.56
N GLU A 64 18.81 0.64 -8.22
CA GLU A 64 19.39 0.23 -9.52
C GLU A 64 20.18 -1.08 -9.41
N GLU A 65 20.73 -1.37 -8.22
CA GLU A 65 21.45 -2.62 -7.92
C GLU A 65 20.63 -3.86 -8.29
N PHE A 66 19.30 -3.83 -8.10
CA PHE A 66 18.42 -4.96 -8.41
C PHE A 66 17.76 -4.84 -9.77
N THR A 67 17.41 -3.63 -10.20
CA THR A 67 16.59 -3.41 -11.40
C THR A 67 17.39 -3.38 -12.70
N ALA A 68 18.71 -3.13 -12.62
CA ALA A 68 19.61 -3.17 -13.78
C ALA A 68 20.09 -4.59 -14.12
N GLN A 69 19.86 -5.58 -13.23
CA GLN A 69 20.28 -6.96 -13.47
C GLN A 69 19.38 -7.64 -14.51
N SER A 70 20.00 -8.40 -15.42
CA SER A 70 19.27 -9.23 -16.38
C SER A 70 18.56 -10.38 -15.67
N ILE A 71 17.28 -10.59 -15.99
CA ILE A 71 16.50 -11.71 -15.43
C ILE A 71 16.71 -12.95 -16.30
N THR A 72 17.30 -13.99 -15.71
CA THR A 72 17.38 -15.33 -16.31
C THR A 72 16.72 -16.33 -15.38
N VAL A 73 15.65 -16.97 -15.85
CA VAL A 73 14.99 -18.04 -15.11
C VAL A 73 15.64 -19.36 -15.54
N THR A 74 16.33 -20.03 -14.62
CA THR A 74 16.85 -21.37 -14.86
C THR A 74 15.68 -22.34 -15.00
N PRO A 75 15.46 -22.97 -16.17
CA PRO A 75 14.45 -24.00 -16.28
C PRO A 75 14.78 -25.13 -15.29
N PRO A 76 13.79 -25.71 -14.61
CA PRO A 76 14.04 -26.85 -13.75
C PRO A 76 14.67 -27.98 -14.58
N GLU A 77 15.72 -28.60 -14.06
CA GLU A 77 16.55 -29.56 -14.80
C GLU A 77 15.80 -30.84 -15.24
N ARG A 78 14.55 -31.05 -14.80
CA ARG A 78 13.86 -32.35 -14.87
C ARG A 78 12.33 -32.24 -14.96
N CYS A 79 11.77 -31.93 -16.14
CA CYS A 79 10.31 -32.09 -16.36
C CYS A 79 9.85 -33.55 -16.25
N GLU A 80 10.73 -34.54 -16.45
CA GLU A 80 10.36 -35.98 -16.47
C GLU A 80 10.33 -36.63 -15.07
N LEU A 81 10.85 -35.96 -14.03
CA LEU A 81 10.88 -36.53 -12.68
C LEU A 81 9.68 -36.08 -11.83
N LEU A 82 8.98 -35.02 -12.21
CA LEU A 82 7.83 -34.50 -11.45
C LEU A 82 6.59 -35.40 -11.53
N ASP A 83 6.47 -36.27 -12.53
CA ASP A 83 5.40 -37.28 -12.64
C ASP A 83 5.80 -38.64 -12.04
N SER A 84 6.98 -38.75 -11.42
CA SER A 84 7.36 -39.96 -10.68
C SER A 84 6.73 -39.93 -9.28
N PRO A 85 6.05 -41.01 -8.85
CA PRO A 85 5.31 -41.04 -7.58
C PRO A 85 6.20 -40.93 -6.33
N ASP A 86 7.52 -41.00 -6.50
CA ASP A 86 8.51 -40.76 -5.45
C ASP A 86 8.96 -39.29 -5.35
N CYS A 87 8.66 -38.45 -6.35
CA CYS A 87 9.02 -37.02 -6.36
C CYS A 87 7.96 -36.12 -5.69
N ASP A 88 6.71 -36.60 -5.55
CA ASP A 88 5.64 -35.94 -4.78
C ASP A 88 5.99 -35.73 -3.30
N HIS A 89 6.93 -36.52 -2.78
CA HIS A 89 7.41 -36.41 -1.41
C HIS A 89 8.51 -35.35 -1.23
N GLN A 90 9.10 -34.82 -2.31
CA GLN A 90 10.34 -34.05 -2.19
C GLN A 90 10.13 -32.60 -1.73
N THR A 91 8.92 -32.04 -1.67
CA THR A 91 8.50 -30.93 -0.76
C THR A 91 7.15 -30.34 -1.18
N HIS A 92 6.06 -31.08 -1.00
CA HIS A 92 4.74 -30.46 -1.05
C HIS A 92 4.58 -29.51 0.16
N PHE A 93 4.75 -28.21 -0.06
CA PHE A 93 4.55 -27.20 0.97
C PHE A 93 3.04 -26.98 1.16
N PRO A 94 2.46 -27.35 2.33
CA PRO A 94 1.05 -27.09 2.58
C PRO A 94 0.79 -25.59 2.49
N GLN A 95 -0.36 -25.22 1.91
CA GLN A 95 -0.79 -23.82 1.72
C GLN A 95 0.09 -22.99 0.76
N PHE A 96 0.91 -23.60 -0.10
CA PHE A 96 1.68 -22.88 -1.12
C PHE A 96 0.80 -22.33 -2.25
N SER A 97 -0.17 -23.13 -2.71
CA SER A 97 -1.12 -22.72 -3.74
C SER A 97 -2.14 -21.74 -3.18
N TYR A 98 -2.10 -20.50 -3.65
CA TYR A 98 -3.03 -19.44 -3.29
C TYR A 98 -3.59 -18.75 -4.53
N SER A 99 -4.90 -18.55 -4.56
CA SER A 99 -5.57 -17.68 -5.53
C SER A 99 -6.59 -16.86 -4.76
N ALA A 100 -6.42 -15.53 -4.76
CA ALA A 100 -7.35 -14.65 -4.09
C ALA A 100 -8.74 -14.77 -4.73
N SER A 101 -9.80 -14.84 -3.93
CA SER A 101 -11.15 -14.71 -4.46
C SER A 101 -11.33 -13.28 -4.97
N ILE A 102 -11.53 -13.14 -6.28
CA ILE A 102 -11.99 -11.87 -6.85
C ILE A 102 -13.42 -11.69 -6.35
N ARG A 103 -13.63 -10.73 -5.45
CA ARG A 103 -14.95 -10.13 -5.23
C ARG A 103 -15.13 -9.08 -6.32
N GLU A 104 -15.98 -9.39 -7.30
CA GLU A 104 -16.51 -8.39 -8.24
C GLU A 104 -17.40 -7.36 -7.53
#